data_AF-A0A8S4RTF4-F1
#
_entry.id   AF-A0A8S4RTF4-F1
#
_cell.length_a   1.000
_cell.length_b   1.000
_cell.length_c   1.000
_cell.angle_alpha   90.00
_cell.angle_beta   90.00
_cell.angle_gamma   90.00
#
_symmetry.space_group_name_H-M   'P 1'
#
loop_
_entity.id
_entity.type
_entity.pdbx_description
1 polymer ?
#
loop_
_entity_poly.entity_id
_entity_poly.type
_entity_poly.pdbx_seq_one_letter_code
_entity_poly.pdbx_strand_id
1 'polypeptide(L)'
;MEHARPPSELCLEGGPACRATACRKWRQQFFVFLKPAGVHKETTDVQASLLVNLIGSEGYDTYTTFKYTKDESRENIVTLVNKFNEHFWTKQNTTMVRFKFFTRNQEADQSVVEYVTALKILSEHCEFEHLEEGTIRDRIVYGVLDGKVRDRLLRTEELTLLSACCCKLHC
;
A
#
# COMPACT_ATOMS: atom_id res chain seq x y z
N MET A 1 -24.48 -3.40 -9.41
CA MET A 1 -23.32 -4.18 -8.89
C MET A 1 -22.39 -4.69 -10.00
N GLU A 2 -22.76 -4.63 -11.29
CA GLU A 2 -22.05 -5.27 -12.42
C GLU A 2 -20.61 -4.83 -12.71
N HIS A 3 -20.09 -3.78 -12.06
CA HIS A 3 -18.74 -3.27 -12.34
C HIS A 3 -17.84 -3.14 -11.10
N ALA A 4 -18.35 -3.47 -9.90
CA ALA A 4 -17.56 -3.39 -8.67
C ALA A 4 -16.90 -4.74 -8.38
N ARG A 5 -15.58 -4.83 -8.52
CA ARG A 5 -14.83 -6.04 -8.21
C ARG A 5 -14.51 -6.10 -6.70
N PRO A 6 -14.96 -7.12 -5.96
CA PRO A 6 -14.58 -7.30 -4.57
C PRO A 6 -13.08 -7.65 -4.45
N PRO A 7 -12.45 -7.36 -3.30
CA PRO A 7 -11.10 -7.84 -3.03
C PRO A 7 -11.08 -9.37 -3.02
N SER A 8 -9.95 -9.96 -3.43
CA SER A 8 -9.67 -11.38 -3.18
C SER A 8 -9.58 -11.63 -1.67
N GLU A 9 -9.83 -12.86 -1.24
CA GLU A 9 -9.70 -13.24 0.18
C GLU A 9 -8.31 -12.89 0.74
N LEU A 10 -8.26 -12.59 2.04
CA LEU A 10 -7.01 -12.33 2.74
C LEU A 10 -6.17 -13.61 2.79
N CYS A 11 -4.91 -13.50 2.41
CA CYS A 11 -3.92 -14.58 2.49
C CYS A 11 -2.81 -14.17 3.45
N LEU A 12 -2.64 -14.93 4.53
CA LEU A 12 -1.72 -14.71 5.65
C LEU A 12 -0.45 -15.58 5.55
N GLU A 13 -0.01 -15.87 4.33
CA GLU A 13 1.24 -16.56 4.10
C GLU A 13 2.47 -15.71 4.50
N GLY A 14 3.50 -16.40 5.00
CA GLY A 14 4.76 -15.80 5.41
C GLY A 14 4.79 -15.29 6.86
N GLY A 15 5.83 -14.52 7.18
CA GLY A 15 6.09 -14.01 8.53
C GLY A 15 5.20 -12.82 8.92
N PRO A 16 5.29 -12.34 10.17
CA PRO A 16 4.43 -11.26 10.69
C PRO A 16 4.38 -10.01 9.82
N ALA A 17 5.51 -9.59 9.24
CA ALA A 17 5.57 -8.42 8.35
C ALA A 17 4.80 -8.63 7.04
N CYS A 18 4.87 -9.83 6.45
CA CYS A 18 4.14 -10.18 5.23
C CYS A 18 2.62 -10.16 5.50
N ARG A 19 2.19 -10.75 6.63
CA ARG A 19 0.80 -10.76 7.07
C ARG A 19 0.26 -9.35 7.32
N ALA A 20 1.04 -8.48 7.98
CA ALA A 20 0.70 -7.08 8.19
C ALA A 20 0.50 -6.33 6.87
N THR A 21 1.41 -6.52 5.91
CA THR A 21 1.29 -5.94 4.56
C THR A 21 0.07 -6.48 3.81
N ALA A 22 -0.19 -7.79 3.87
CA ALA A 22 -1.34 -8.42 3.23
C ALA A 22 -2.67 -7.87 3.79
N CYS A 23 -2.81 -7.80 5.12
CA CYS A 23 -3.99 -7.23 5.78
C CYS A 23 -4.18 -5.75 5.41
N ARG A 24 -3.11 -4.94 5.39
CA ARG A 24 -3.18 -3.53 4.98
C ARG A 24 -3.69 -3.39 3.54
N LYS A 25 -3.12 -4.14 2.62
CA LYS A 25 -3.49 -4.12 1.20
C LYS A 25 -4.94 -4.54 0.99
N TRP A 26 -5.35 -5.64 1.62
CA TRP A 26 -6.72 -6.14 1.55
C TRP A 26 -7.72 -5.09 2.06
N ARG A 27 -7.45 -4.48 3.21
CA ARG A 27 -8.27 -3.42 3.80
C ARG A 27 -8.43 -2.22 2.85
N GLN A 28 -7.34 -1.78 2.22
CA GLN A 28 -7.41 -0.68 1.23
C GLN A 28 -8.32 -1.05 0.05
N GLN A 29 -8.17 -2.27 -0.49
CA GLN A 29 -9.01 -2.76 -1.59
C GLN A 29 -10.49 -2.85 -1.19
N PHE A 30 -10.78 -3.32 0.04
CA PHE A 30 -12.13 -3.34 0.60
C PHE A 30 -12.77 -1.95 0.64
N PHE A 31 -12.08 -0.93 1.17
CA PHE A 31 -12.62 0.44 1.22
C PHE A 31 -12.80 1.06 -0.16
N VAL A 32 -11.90 0.77 -1.10
CA VAL A 32 -12.06 1.20 -2.50
C VAL A 32 -13.31 0.57 -3.12
N PHE A 33 -13.59 -0.70 -2.81
CA PHE A 33 -14.77 -1.43 -3.28
C PHE A 33 -16.11 -0.90 -2.72
N LEU A 34 -16.15 -0.38 -1.48
CA LEU A 34 -17.39 0.12 -0.86
C LEU A 34 -18.08 1.22 -1.66
N LYS A 35 -17.30 2.10 -2.33
CA LYS A 35 -17.85 3.20 -3.14
C LYS A 35 -18.61 2.72 -4.37
N PRO A 36 -17.99 1.99 -5.33
CA PRO A 36 -18.68 1.50 -6.52
C PRO A 36 -19.72 0.43 -6.21
N ALA A 37 -19.60 -0.29 -5.09
CA ALA A 37 -20.64 -1.22 -4.64
C ALA A 37 -21.87 -0.53 -4.02
N GLY A 38 -21.81 0.79 -3.77
CA GLY A 38 -22.88 1.54 -3.09
C GLY A 38 -22.92 1.36 -1.57
N VAL A 39 -22.16 0.40 -1.04
CA VAL A 39 -22.19 0.00 0.38
C VAL A 39 -21.67 1.07 1.33
N HIS A 40 -20.87 2.02 0.85
CA HIS A 40 -20.41 3.17 1.65
C HIS A 40 -21.54 4.04 2.24
N LYS A 41 -22.78 3.92 1.72
CA LYS A 41 -23.97 4.62 2.22
C LYS A 41 -24.80 3.80 3.21
N GLU A 42 -24.51 2.50 3.29
CA GLU A 42 -25.23 1.58 4.17
C GLU A 42 -24.81 1.77 5.62
N THR A 43 -25.59 1.20 6.53
CA THR A 43 -25.33 1.24 7.97
C THR A 43 -24.02 0.53 8.34
N THR A 44 -23.45 0.88 9.50
CA THR A 44 -22.17 0.35 9.94
C THR A 44 -22.17 -1.17 10.13
N ASP A 45 -23.31 -1.75 10.51
CA ASP A 45 -23.50 -3.19 10.71
C ASP A 45 -23.51 -3.96 9.38
N VAL A 46 -24.11 -3.39 8.32
CA VAL A 46 -24.05 -3.96 6.97
C VAL A 46 -22.62 -3.90 6.44
N GLN A 47 -21.93 -2.78 6.62
CA GLN A 47 -20.52 -2.65 6.24
C GLN A 47 -19.62 -3.64 7.00
N ALA A 48 -19.84 -3.79 8.31
CA ALA A 48 -19.12 -4.72 9.17
C ALA A 48 -19.34 -6.18 8.75
N SER A 49 -20.60 -6.56 8.49
CA SER A 49 -20.96 -7.90 8.03
C SER A 49 -20.32 -8.21 6.67
N LEU A 50 -20.30 -7.23 5.76
CA LEU A 50 -19.67 -7.38 4.47
C LEU A 50 -18.14 -7.54 4.58
N LEU A 51 -17.49 -6.81 5.51
CA LEU A 51 -16.06 -6.99 5.77
C LEU A 51 -15.77 -8.43 6.19
N VAL A 52 -16.49 -8.95 7.19
CA VAL A 52 -16.29 -10.31 7.72
C VAL A 52 -16.60 -11.38 6.67
N ASN A 53 -17.57 -11.13 5.78
CA ASN A 53 -17.89 -12.04 4.69
C ASN A 53 -16.79 -12.08 3.61
N LEU A 54 -16.25 -10.93 3.22
CA LEU A 54 -15.29 -10.83 2.12
C LEU A 54 -13.83 -11.09 2.52
N ILE A 55 -13.50 -11.03 3.82
CA ILE A 55 -12.12 -11.22 4.29
C ILE A 55 -11.62 -12.65 4.10
N GLY A 56 -12.53 -13.60 3.92
CA GLY A 56 -12.20 -15.01 3.71
C GLY A 56 -11.95 -15.78 5.00
N SER A 57 -11.67 -17.06 4.86
CA SER A 57 -11.55 -18.01 5.99
C SER A 57 -10.52 -17.59 7.04
N GLU A 58 -9.28 -17.29 6.65
CA GLU A 58 -8.22 -16.92 7.60
C GLU A 58 -8.51 -15.60 8.35
N GLY A 59 -9.14 -14.65 7.66
CA GLY A 59 -9.59 -13.40 8.28
C GLY A 59 -10.77 -13.61 9.21
N TYR A 60 -11.68 -14.53 8.87
CA TYR A 60 -12.81 -14.92 9.72
C TYR A 60 -12.33 -15.61 11.00
N ASP A 61 -11.37 -16.55 10.90
CA ASP A 61 -10.76 -17.20 12.05
C ASP A 61 -10.15 -16.15 13.00
N THR A 62 -9.42 -15.18 12.44
CA THR A 62 -8.88 -14.05 13.22
C THR A 62 -10.00 -13.24 13.90
N TYR A 63 -11.07 -12.93 13.17
CA TYR A 63 -12.23 -12.21 13.71
C TYR A 63 -12.84 -12.91 14.93
N THR A 64 -12.93 -14.24 14.92
CA THR A 64 -13.49 -15.00 16.07
C THR A 64 -12.67 -14.86 17.35
N THR A 65 -11.40 -14.47 17.25
CA THR A 65 -10.51 -14.28 18.41
C THR A 65 -10.66 -12.92 19.09
N PHE A 66 -11.36 -11.98 18.45
CA PHE A 66 -11.43 -10.60 18.93
C PHE A 66 -12.24 -10.48 20.23
N LYS A 67 -11.69 -9.67 21.13
CA LYS A 67 -12.35 -9.28 22.39
C LYS A 67 -12.73 -7.81 22.31
N TYR A 68 -13.93 -7.51 22.77
CA TYR A 68 -14.53 -6.18 22.71
C TYR A 68 -14.70 -5.63 24.13
N THR A 69 -14.41 -4.34 24.31
CA THR A 69 -14.75 -3.61 25.53
C THR A 69 -16.24 -3.24 25.53
N LYS A 70 -16.73 -2.63 26.63
CA LYS A 70 -18.15 -2.25 26.76
C LYS A 70 -18.61 -1.23 25.71
N ASP A 71 -17.70 -0.38 25.23
CA ASP A 71 -18.00 0.69 24.29
C ASP A 71 -17.73 0.29 22.83
N GLU A 72 -17.24 -0.94 22.61
CA GLU A 72 -16.93 -1.48 21.30
C GLU A 72 -18.06 -2.41 20.81
N SER A 73 -18.39 -2.33 19.52
CA SER A 73 -19.36 -3.22 18.89
C SER A 73 -18.76 -3.98 17.73
N ARG A 74 -19.06 -5.28 17.65
CA ARG A 74 -18.73 -6.13 16.49
C ARG A 74 -19.47 -5.73 15.21
N GLU A 75 -20.54 -4.96 15.35
CA GLU A 75 -21.35 -4.42 14.24
C GLU A 75 -20.88 -3.02 13.81
N ASN A 76 -19.75 -2.55 14.36
CA ASN A 76 -19.13 -1.31 13.95
C ASN A 76 -17.90 -1.59 13.08
N ILE A 77 -17.97 -1.17 11.81
CA ILE A 77 -16.89 -1.33 10.85
C ILE A 77 -15.56 -0.71 11.31
N VAL A 78 -15.60 0.45 11.98
CA VAL A 78 -14.40 1.12 12.49
C VAL A 78 -13.76 0.29 13.60
N THR A 79 -14.58 -0.24 14.52
CA THR A 79 -14.09 -1.14 15.58
C THR A 79 -13.44 -2.39 14.98
N LEU A 80 -14.09 -3.05 14.02
CA LEU A 80 -13.51 -4.24 13.39
C LEU A 80 -12.19 -3.94 12.68
N VAL A 81 -12.14 -2.87 11.90
CA VAL A 81 -10.90 -2.45 11.22
C VAL A 81 -9.78 -2.20 12.22
N ASN A 82 -10.07 -1.57 13.36
CA ASN A 82 -9.08 -1.35 14.40
C ASN A 82 -8.59 -2.67 15.03
N LYS A 83 -9.48 -3.61 15.34
CA LYS A 83 -9.09 -4.94 15.85
C LYS A 83 -8.20 -5.71 14.87
N PHE A 84 -8.55 -5.68 13.58
CA PHE A 84 -7.70 -6.25 12.54
C PHE A 84 -6.34 -5.56 12.47
N ASN A 85 -6.31 -4.23 12.55
CA ASN A 85 -5.06 -3.50 12.56
C ASN A 85 -4.20 -3.88 13.76
N GLU A 86 -4.75 -3.92 14.97
CA GLU A 86 -4.07 -4.28 16.20
C GLU A 86 -3.53 -5.71 16.16
N HIS A 87 -4.34 -6.66 15.68
CA HIS A 87 -3.94 -8.07 15.59
C HIS A 87 -2.77 -8.27 14.62
N PHE A 88 -2.85 -7.62 13.46
CA PHE A 88 -1.79 -7.67 12.45
C PHE A 88 -0.77 -6.55 12.61
N TRP A 89 -0.82 -5.78 13.69
CA TRP A 89 0.07 -4.64 13.90
C TRP A 89 1.47 -5.14 14.16
N THR A 90 2.30 -5.10 13.14
CA THR A 90 3.74 -4.99 13.35
C THR A 90 4.08 -3.52 13.30
N LYS A 91 4.64 -2.96 14.37
CA LYS A 91 5.31 -1.65 14.30
C LYS A 91 6.31 -1.75 13.15
N GLN A 92 6.03 -1.07 12.05
CA GLN A 92 6.93 -1.10 10.91
C GLN A 92 8.25 -0.50 11.38
N ASN A 93 9.32 -1.26 11.22
CA ASN A 93 10.64 -0.75 11.48
C ASN A 93 10.96 0.23 10.35
N THR A 94 10.79 1.53 10.61
CA THR A 94 11.06 2.61 9.64
C THR A 94 12.45 2.46 9.03
N THR A 95 13.45 2.04 9.81
CA THR A 95 14.81 1.76 9.31
C THR A 95 14.82 0.63 8.27
N MET A 96 14.08 -0.45 8.49
CA MET A 96 14.02 -1.58 7.56
C MET A 96 13.33 -1.22 6.24
N VAL A 97 12.22 -0.47 6.29
CA VAL A 97 11.51 -0.04 5.08
C VAL A 97 12.31 1.01 4.31
N ARG A 98 12.97 1.94 5.01
CA ARG A 98 13.92 2.89 4.39
C ARG A 98 15.11 2.17 3.78
N PHE A 99 15.66 1.15 4.44
CA PHE A 99 16.73 0.32 3.87
C PHE A 99 16.29 -0.27 2.53
N LYS A 100 15.13 -0.96 2.49
CA LYS A 100 14.58 -1.51 1.23
C LYS A 100 14.40 -0.45 0.15
N PHE A 101 13.90 0.73 0.50
CA PHE A 101 13.75 1.85 -0.42
C PHE A 101 15.10 2.32 -0.97
N PHE A 102 16.07 2.60 -0.10
CA PHE A 102 17.37 3.15 -0.51
C PHE A 102 18.25 2.15 -1.25
N THR A 103 18.07 0.85 -1.03
CA THR A 103 18.79 -0.20 -1.77
C THR A 103 18.10 -0.62 -3.07
N ARG A 104 16.92 -0.08 -3.39
CA ARG A 104 16.21 -0.40 -4.63
C ARG A 104 16.89 0.28 -5.84
N ASN A 105 17.28 -0.54 -6.81
CA ASN A 105 17.76 -0.12 -8.14
C ASN A 105 16.85 -0.68 -9.23
N GLN A 106 16.91 -0.14 -10.45
CA GLN A 106 16.20 -0.69 -11.60
C GLN A 106 16.82 -2.03 -12.02
N GLU A 107 16.00 -3.07 -12.21
CA GLU A 107 16.45 -4.37 -12.73
C GLU A 107 16.71 -4.31 -14.24
N ALA A 108 17.53 -5.23 -14.77
CA ALA A 108 17.89 -5.28 -16.20
C ALA A 108 16.67 -5.32 -17.14
N ASP A 109 15.65 -6.10 -16.78
CA ASP A 109 14.44 -6.30 -17.58
C ASP A 109 13.26 -5.42 -17.12
N GLN A 110 13.50 -4.47 -16.22
CA GLN A 110 12.45 -3.62 -15.66
C GLN A 110 12.38 -2.29 -16.40
N SER A 111 11.18 -1.89 -16.82
CA SER A 111 10.96 -0.56 -17.38
C SER A 111 11.13 0.54 -16.32
N VAL A 112 11.45 1.76 -16.75
CA VAL A 112 11.55 2.92 -15.85
C VAL A 112 10.22 3.17 -15.11
N VAL A 113 9.08 2.94 -15.76
CA VAL A 113 7.75 3.12 -15.17
C VAL A 113 7.50 2.11 -14.05
N GLU A 114 7.87 0.85 -14.24
CA GLU A 114 7.77 -0.17 -13.19
C GLU A 114 8.72 0.11 -12.04
N TYR A 115 9.92 0.61 -12.32
CA TYR A 115 10.89 1.01 -11.30
C TYR A 115 10.36 2.16 -10.43
N VAL A 116 9.87 3.22 -11.06
CA VAL A 116 9.24 4.36 -10.36
C VAL A 116 8.04 3.91 -9.53
N THR A 117 7.18 3.05 -10.09
CA THR A 117 6.04 2.50 -9.36
C THR A 117 6.48 1.74 -8.12
N ALA A 118 7.53 0.91 -8.23
CA ALA A 118 8.08 0.19 -7.09
C ALA A 118 8.64 1.14 -6.01
N LEU A 119 9.31 2.23 -6.40
CA LEU A 119 9.81 3.24 -5.45
C LEU A 119 8.67 3.94 -4.70
N LYS A 120 7.59 4.32 -5.40
CA LYS A 120 6.40 4.93 -4.78
C LYS A 120 5.73 3.99 -3.77
N ILE A 121 5.63 2.70 -4.10
CA ILE A 121 5.09 1.70 -3.18
C ILE A 121 5.97 1.56 -1.93
N LEU A 122 7.29 1.61 -2.09
CA LEU A 122 8.23 1.52 -0.97
C LEU A 122 8.26 2.79 -0.10
N SER A 123 7.97 3.97 -0.66
CA SER A 123 8.00 5.24 0.07
C SER A 123 6.84 5.43 1.05
N GLU A 124 5.68 4.80 0.80
CA GLU A 124 4.44 4.95 1.60
C GLU A 124 4.64 4.73 3.11
N HIS A 125 5.67 4.00 3.48
CA HIS A 125 5.97 3.56 4.84
C HIS A 125 7.26 4.14 5.40
N CYS A 126 7.96 4.93 4.61
CA CYS A 126 9.25 5.47 5.01
C CYS A 126 9.15 6.70 5.90
N GLU A 127 7.94 7.22 6.17
CA GLU A 127 7.73 8.42 7.00
C GLU A 127 8.60 9.58 6.48
N PHE A 128 8.63 9.78 5.15
CA PHE A 128 9.38 10.88 4.54
C PHE A 128 8.64 12.23 4.63
N GLU A 129 7.34 12.21 4.95
CA GLU A 129 6.52 13.40 5.10
C GLU A 129 6.65 14.32 3.86
N HIS A 130 6.92 15.61 4.07
CA HIS A 130 7.10 16.60 3.03
C HIS A 130 8.31 16.35 2.10
N LEU A 131 9.21 15.42 2.45
CA LEU A 131 10.37 15.05 1.64
C LEU A 131 10.09 13.88 0.68
N GLU A 132 8.90 13.30 0.70
CA GLU A 132 8.60 12.07 -0.06
C GLU A 132 8.91 12.23 -1.57
N GLU A 133 8.38 13.27 -2.21
CA GLU A 133 8.58 13.46 -3.65
C GLU A 133 10.05 13.69 -4.03
N GLY A 134 10.77 14.51 -3.26
CA GLY A 134 12.20 14.77 -3.46
C GLY A 134 13.03 13.50 -3.26
N THR A 135 12.71 12.71 -2.23
CA THR A 135 13.42 11.47 -1.92
C THR A 135 13.22 10.41 -3.01
N ILE A 136 12.00 10.29 -3.55
CA ILE A 136 11.71 9.41 -4.69
C ILE A 136 12.46 9.89 -5.93
N ARG A 137 12.42 11.19 -6.24
CA ARG A 137 13.15 11.78 -7.37
C ARG A 137 14.64 11.44 -7.30
N ASP A 138 15.27 11.66 -6.15
CA ASP A 138 16.71 11.43 -6.00
C ASP A 138 17.03 9.93 -6.14
N ARG A 139 16.21 9.05 -5.56
CA ARG A 139 16.36 7.59 -5.72
C ARG A 139 16.20 7.13 -7.17
N ILE A 140 15.34 7.77 -7.97
CA ILE A 140 15.25 7.52 -9.41
C ILE A 140 16.60 7.80 -10.08
N VAL A 141 17.19 8.97 -9.83
CA VAL A 141 18.48 9.37 -10.43
C VAL A 141 19.59 8.39 -10.04
N TYR A 142 19.68 8.01 -8.77
CA TYR A 142 20.73 7.12 -8.30
C TYR A 142 20.58 5.68 -8.80
N GLY A 143 19.35 5.16 -8.90
CA GLY A 143 19.11 3.74 -9.14
C GLY A 143 18.67 3.39 -10.55
N VAL A 144 18.50 4.35 -11.45
CA VAL A 144 18.25 4.08 -12.88
C VAL A 144 19.43 3.34 -13.50
N LEU A 145 19.12 2.33 -14.32
CA LEU A 145 20.12 1.45 -14.92
C LEU A 145 20.89 2.12 -16.07
N ASP A 146 20.16 2.86 -16.92
CA ASP A 146 20.74 3.53 -18.08
C ASP A 146 21.49 4.80 -17.66
N GLY A 147 22.82 4.77 -17.82
CA GLY A 147 23.70 5.91 -17.54
C GLY A 147 23.36 7.16 -18.36
N LYS A 148 22.89 7.01 -19.60
CA LYS A 148 22.48 8.16 -20.44
C LYS A 148 21.23 8.83 -19.88
N VAL A 149 20.28 8.03 -19.38
CA VAL A 149 19.09 8.56 -18.70
C VAL A 149 19.50 9.29 -17.42
N ARG A 150 20.39 8.71 -16.63
CA ARG A 150 20.94 9.37 -15.43
C ARG A 150 21.61 10.71 -15.74
N ASP A 151 22.47 10.75 -16.76
CA ASP A 151 23.17 11.98 -17.16
C ASP A 151 22.20 13.07 -17.62
N ARG A 152 21.13 12.69 -18.33
CA ARG A 152 20.08 13.63 -18.75
C ARG A 152 19.30 14.18 -17.56
N LEU A 153 18.94 13.32 -16.61
CA LEU A 153 18.26 13.74 -15.38
C LEU A 153 19.11 14.74 -14.58
N LEU A 154 20.42 14.47 -14.45
CA LEU A 154 21.36 15.35 -13.74
C LEU A 154 21.60 16.71 -14.41
N ARG A 155 21.32 16.84 -15.72
CA ARG A 155 21.42 18.11 -16.46
C ARG A 155 20.14 18.94 -16.41
N THR A 156 19.06 18.41 -15.84
CA THR A 156 17.78 19.12 -15.74
C THR A 156 17.83 20.06 -14.53
N GLU A 157 17.86 21.37 -14.77
CA GLU A 157 17.99 22.40 -13.71
C GLU A 157 16.89 22.27 -12.64
N GLU A 158 15.63 22.12 -13.07
CA GLU A 158 14.48 21.96 -12.17
C GLU A 158 13.86 20.56 -12.32
N LEU A 159 14.58 19.56 -11.81
CA LEU A 159 14.08 18.18 -11.83
C LEU A 159 12.96 18.01 -10.78
N THR A 160 11.77 17.70 -11.28
CA THR A 160 10.60 17.34 -10.47
C THR A 160 10.38 15.84 -10.52
N LEU A 161 9.60 15.29 -9.58
CA LEU A 161 9.21 13.88 -9.64
C LEU A 161 8.47 13.57 -10.95
N LEU A 162 7.61 14.48 -11.41
CA LEU A 162 6.87 14.32 -12.67
C LEU A 162 7.80 14.25 -13.88
N SER A 163 8.76 15.18 -14.01
CA SER A 163 9.71 15.18 -15.13
C SER A 163 10.71 14.01 -15.07
N ALA A 164 11.06 13.54 -13.87
CA ALA A 164 11.85 12.31 -13.69
C ALA A 164 11.09 11.05 -14.17
N CYS A 165 9.77 10.99 -13.92
CA CYS A 165 8.91 9.90 -14.39
C CYS A 165 8.69 9.93 -15.91
N CYS A 166 8.54 11.13 -16.48
CA CYS A 166 8.20 11.36 -17.88
C CYS A 166 9.41 11.35 -18.83
N CYS A 167 10.54 10.76 -18.45
CA CYS A 167 11.75 10.66 -19.28
C CYS A 167 11.62 9.78 -20.55
N LYS A 168 10.44 9.75 -21.18
CA LYS A 168 10.22 9.66 -22.63
C LYS A 168 10.31 11.03 -23.34
N LEU A 169 10.86 12.07 -22.70
CA LEU A 169 11.05 13.38 -23.32
C LEU A 169 12.21 13.32 -24.33
N HIS A 170 11.81 13.21 -25.60
CA HIS A 170 12.55 13.36 -26.85
C HIS A 170 13.48 12.20 -27.25
N CYS A 171 12.90 11.20 -27.92
CA CYS A 171 13.45 10.75 -29.20
C CYS A 171 12.97 11.72 -30.29
#